data_AF-A0A443QNN3-F1
#
_entry.id   AF-A0A443QNN3-F1
#
_cell.length_a   1.000
_cell.length_b   1.000
_cell.length_c   1.000
_cell.angle_alpha   90.00
_cell.angle_beta   90.00
_cell.angle_gamma   90.00
#
_symmetry.space_group_name_H-M   'P 1'
#
loop_
_entity.id
_entity.type
_entity.pdbx_description
1 polymer ?
#
loop_
_entity_poly.entity_id
_entity_poly.type
_entity_poly.pdbx_seq_one_letter_code
_entity_poly.pdbx_strand_id
1 'polypeptide(L)' 'LFETHPDVQQVFLPFKSLLKEDLKYSKELRAHALRVMGYIQKVVARLHDPQKCEQLLAELGKRHVSYGAKVEYI' A
#
# COMPACT_ATOMS: atom_id res chain seq x y z
N LEU A 1 2.55 -8.18 7.31
CA LEU A 1 1.45 -8.31 6.32
C LEU A 1 1.48 -9.68 5.66
N PHE A 2 2.45 -9.97 4.77
CA PHE A 2 2.48 -11.24 4.01
C PHE A 2 2.78 -12.50 4.83
N GLU A 3 3.36 -12.36 6.02
CA GLU A 3 3.53 -13.46 6.98
C GLU A 3 2.19 -13.95 7.53
N THR A 4 1.28 -13.02 7.86
CA THR A 4 -0.02 -13.31 8.47
C THR A 4 -1.17 -13.43 7.45
N HIS A 5 -1.03 -12.79 6.28
CA HIS A 5 -2.02 -12.78 5.20
C HIS A 5 -1.33 -13.09 3.85
N PRO A 6 -1.02 -14.37 3.56
CA PRO A 6 -0.29 -14.77 2.35
C PRO A 6 -1.10 -14.59 1.06
N ASP A 7 -2.43 -14.61 1.15
CA ASP A 7 -3.35 -14.33 0.05
C ASP A 7 -3.17 -12.90 -0.49
N VAL A 8 -2.87 -11.94 0.38
CA VAL A 8 -2.60 -10.55 -0.01
C VAL A 8 -1.31 -10.43 -0.84
N GLN A 9 -0.31 -11.30 -0.62
CA GLN A 9 0.89 -11.32 -1.45
C GLN A 9 0.58 -11.71 -2.90
N GLN A 10 -0.38 -12.61 -3.11
CA GLN A 10 -0.75 -13.14 -4.43
C GLN A 10 -1.40 -12.08 -5.33
N VAL A 11 -2.00 -11.05 -4.73
CA VAL A 11 -2.64 -9.93 -5.45
C VAL A 11 -1.70 -8.73 -5.61
N PHE A 12 -0.58 -8.71 -4.89
CA PHE A 12 0.47 -7.73 -5.09
C PHE A 12 1.32 -8.15 -6.29
N LEU A 13 0.96 -7.67 -7.49
CA LEU A 13 1.58 -8.05 -8.76
C LEU A 13 3.12 -8.09 -8.75
N PRO A 14 3.85 -7.12 -8.14
CA PRO A 14 5.31 -7.17 -8.08
C PRO A 14 5.89 -8.27 -7.18
N PHE A 15 5.10 -8.84 -6.27
CA PHE A 15 5.57 -9.73 -5.19
C PHE A 15 4.99 -11.15 -5.28
N LYS A 16 4.08 -11.40 -6.24
CA LYS A 16 3.37 -12.67 -6.40
C LYS A 16 4.31 -13.88 -6.54
N SER A 17 5.44 -13.71 -7.21
CA SER A 17 6.39 -14.79 -7.52
C SER A 17 7.63 -14.81 -6.63
N LEU A 18 7.72 -13.93 -5.62
CA LEU A 18 8.86 -13.90 -4.70
C LEU A 18 8.64 -14.83 -3.51
N LEU A 19 9.68 -15.58 -3.15
CA LEU A 19 9.66 -16.33 -1.90
C LEU A 19 9.59 -15.37 -0.72
N LYS A 20 8.89 -15.77 0.35
CA LYS A 20 8.72 -14.92 1.55
C LYS A 20 10.06 -14.51 2.17
N GLU A 21 11.04 -15.41 2.13
CA GLU A 21 12.40 -15.14 2.63
C GLU A 21 13.17 -14.12 1.79
N ASP A 22 12.81 -13.95 0.52
CA ASP A 22 13.46 -12.99 -0.38
C ASP A 22 12.79 -11.61 -0.34
N LEU A 23 11.53 -11.54 0.10
CA LEU A 23 10.79 -10.28 0.20
C LEU A 23 11.50 -9.23 1.07
N LYS A 24 12.15 -9.65 2.17
CA LYS A 24 12.92 -8.74 3.05
C LYS A 24 14.10 -8.06 2.33
N TYR A 25 14.57 -8.62 1.22
CA TYR A 25 15.65 -8.05 0.40
C TYR A 25 15.14 -7.33 -0.85
N SER A 26 13.83 -7.37 -1.14
CA SER A 26 13.25 -6.68 -2.30
C SER A 26 13.34 -5.16 -2.14
N LYS A 27 14.04 -4.52 -3.09
CA LYS A 27 14.14 -3.06 -3.18
C LYS A 27 12.78 -2.44 -3.47
N GLU A 28 11.96 -3.12 -4.26
CA GLU A 28 10.61 -2.73 -4.64
C GLU A 28 9.69 -2.74 -3.42
N LEU A 29 9.77 -3.78 -2.57
CA LEU A 29 9.00 -3.84 -1.33
C LEU A 29 9.42 -2.74 -0.36
N ARG A 30 10.73 -2.51 -0.20
CA ARG A 30 11.24 -1.42 0.64
C ARG A 30 10.77 -0.05 0.13
N ALA A 31 10.86 0.19 -1.18
CA ALA A 31 10.40 1.43 -1.79
C ALA A 31 8.87 1.61 -1.63
N HIS A 32 8.11 0.53 -1.76
CA HIS A 32 6.67 0.55 -1.52
C HIS A 32 6.34 0.89 -0.06
N ALA A 33 6.98 0.22 0.90
CA ALA A 33 6.79 0.48 2.32
C ALA A 33 7.11 1.94 2.67
N LEU A 34 8.17 2.53 2.09
CA LEU A 34 8.49 3.95 2.28
C LEU A 34 7.37 4.86 1.75
N ARG A 35 6.79 4.55 0.59
CA ARG A 35 5.64 5.32 0.06
C ARG A 35 4.42 5.22 0.96
N VAL A 36 4.12 4.04 1.50
CA VAL A 36 3.04 3.81 2.46
C VAL A 36 3.25 4.66 3.72
N MET A 37 4.44 4.59 4.32
CA MET A 37 4.76 5.38 5.52
C MET A 37 4.68 6.89 5.26
N GLY A 38 5.13 7.36 4.08
CA GLY A 38 4.98 8.76 3.69
C GLY A 38 3.52 9.19 3.54
N TYR A 39 2.64 8.30 3.07
CA TYR A 39 1.20 8.57 3.03
C TYR A 39 0.58 8.63 4.43
N ILE A 40 0.94 7.70 5.32
CA ILE A 40 0.50 7.72 6.72
C ILE A 40 0.89 9.04 7.39
N GLN A 41 2.14 9.48 7.24
CA GLN A 41 2.59 10.77 7.77
C GLN A 41 1.77 11.94 7.24
N LYS A 42 1.42 11.95 5.94
CA LYS A 42 0.59 12.99 5.34
C LYS A 42 -0.83 13.02 5.92
N VAL A 43 -1.43 11.86 6.15
CA VAL A 43 -2.76 11.74 6.76
C VAL A 43 -2.71 12.19 8.21
N VAL A 44 -1.75 11.72 8.99
CA VAL A 44 -1.56 12.10 10.40
C VAL A 44 -1.39 13.62 10.53
N ALA A 45 -0.57 14.24 9.68
CA ALA A 45 -0.37 15.69 9.68
C ALA A 45 -1.63 16.51 9.33
N ARG A 46 -2.68 15.87 8.79
CA ARG A 46 -3.93 16.49 8.34
C ARG A 46 -5.14 15.97 9.11
N LEU A 47 -4.95 15.24 10.22
CA LEU A 47 -6.04 14.63 11.00
C LEU A 47 -7.17 15.62 11.37
N HIS A 48 -6.82 16.89 11.59
CA HIS A 48 -7.75 17.95 11.96
C HIS A 48 -8.33 18.73 10.76
N ASP A 49 -8.04 18.29 9.53
CA ASP A 49 -8.56 18.84 8.28
C ASP A 49 -9.22 17.69 7.48
N PRO A 50 -10.49 17.37 7.78
CA PRO A 50 -11.19 16.24 7.19
C PRO A 50 -11.27 16.31 5.67
N GLN A 51 -11.45 17.51 5.12
CA GLN A 51 -11.58 17.74 3.67
C GLN A 51 -10.27 17.41 2.93
N LYS A 52 -9.12 17.83 3.47
CA LYS A 52 -7.83 17.47 2.89
C LYS A 52 -7.50 15.99 3.06
N CYS A 53 -7.90 15.38 4.18
CA CYS A 53 -7.76 13.93 4.38
C CYS A 53 -8.59 13.15 3.37
N GLU A 54 -9.86 13.50 3.20
CA GLU A 54 -10.76 12.88 2.23
C GLU A 54 -10.21 12.98 0.81
N GLN A 55 -9.80 14.18 0.37
CA GLN A 55 -9.21 14.37 -0.94
C GLN A 55 -7.95 13.51 -1.16
N LEU A 56 -7.06 13.46 -0.15
CA LEU A 56 -5.83 12.68 -0.22
C LEU A 56 -6.11 11.17 -0.32
N LEU A 57 -7.07 10.67 0.45
CA LEU A 57 -7.45 9.25 0.47
C LEU A 57 -8.22 8.86 -0.80
N ALA A 58 -9.09 9.73 -1.31
CA ALA A 58 -9.80 9.50 -2.57
C ALA A 58 -8.82 9.37 -3.74
N GLU A 59 -7.83 10.25 -3.83
CA GLU A 59 -6.77 10.17 -4.84
C GLU A 59 -5.92 8.90 -4.69
N LEU A 60 -5.64 8.48 -3.46
CA LEU A 60 -4.95 7.22 -3.19
C LEU A 60 -5.77 6.01 -3.64
N GLY A 61 -7.08 5.99 -3.37
CA GLY A 61 -7.99 4.93 -3.78
C GLY A 61 -8.08 4.79 -5.30
N LYS A 62 -8.24 5.91 -6.04
CA LYS A 62 -8.22 5.90 -7.52
C LYS A 62 -6.95 5.26 -8.09
N ARG A 63 -5.79 5.56 -7.50
CA ARG A 63 -4.52 4.95 -7.91
C ARG A 63 -4.49 3.45 -7.67
N HIS A 64 -4.96 2.99 -6.52
CA HIS A 64 -5.04 1.55 -6.24
C HIS A 64 -5.94 0.80 -7.21
N VAL A 65 -7.08 1.39 -7.60
CA VAL A 65 -7.94 0.85 -8.67
C VAL A 65 -7.16 0.76 -9.99
N SER A 66 -6.41 1.80 -10.35
CA SER A 66 -5.59 1.80 -11.59
C SER A 66 -4.45 0.76 -11.57
N TYR A 67 -3.98 0.36 -10.39
CA TYR A 67 -2.98 -0.69 -10.22
C TYR A 67 -3.58 -2.10 -10.30
N GLY A 68 -4.91 -2.22 -10.40
CA GLY A 68 -5.60 -3.51 -10.37
C GLY A 68 -5.68 -4.11 -8.96
N ALA A 69 -5.50 -3.31 -7.91
CA ALA A 69 -5.71 -3.78 -6.54
C ALA A 69 -7.20 -4.11 -6.33
N LYS A 70 -7.49 -5.21 -5.64
CA LYS A 70 -8.87 -5.54 -5.30
C LYS A 70 -9.42 -4.55 -4.29
N VAL A 71 -10.65 -4.09 -4.52
CA VAL A 71 -11.32 -3.09 -3.68
C VAL A 71 -11.46 -3.55 -2.23
N GLU A 72 -11.58 -4.85 -1.98
CA GLU A 72 -11.64 -5.42 -0.62
C GLU A 72 -10.37 -5.19 0.23
N TYR A 73 -9.26 -4.80 -0.41
CA TYR A 73 -7.96 -4.55 0.24
C TYR A 73 -7.56 -3.07 0.28
N ILE A 74 -8.44 -2.16 -0.15
CA ILE A 74 -8.22 -0.69 -0.18
C ILE A 74 -9.04 -0.06 0.94
#